data_AF-A0A3C1HYJ0-F1
#
_entry.id   AF-A0A3C1HYJ0-F1
#
_cell.length_a   1.000
_cell.length_b   1.000
_cell.length_c   1.000
_cell.angle_alpha   90.00
_cell.angle_beta   90.00
_cell.angle_gamma   90.00
#
_symmetry.space_group_name_H-M   'P 1'
#
loop_
_entity.id
_entity.type
_entity.pdbx_description
1 polymer ?
#
loop_
_entity_poly.entity_id
_entity_poly.type
_entity_poly.pdbx_seq_one_letter_code
_entity_poly.pdbx_strand_id
1 'polypeptide(L)'
;MKKGELIIIVSTTIDLTEKERRIDEAYALDNPEGVRLLLSDYHALVKRQYDGDTDAIVIIADLSNAIELANLTSRQKSAINCVFIKDWTQGQTGRELGISQQAVGNYIATTLSKIAAVFEYWAKHDEGYRLSYGKGNLGND
;
A
#
# COMPACT_ATOMS: atom_id res chain seq x y z
N MET A 1 11.86 -0.86 49.10
CA MET A 1 11.15 -0.31 47.92
C MET A 1 12.17 -0.01 46.84
N LYS A 2 12.21 -0.79 45.75
CA LYS A 2 12.96 -0.41 44.54
C LYS A 2 11.94 -0.15 43.43
N LYS A 3 11.78 1.13 43.11
CA LYS A 3 11.01 1.67 42.00
C LYS A 3 12.02 1.91 40.88
N GLY A 4 11.95 1.12 39.82
CA GLY A 4 12.84 1.29 38.68
C GLY A 4 12.87 0.05 37.80
N GLU A 5 11.82 -0.14 37.00
CA GLU A 5 11.83 -0.92 35.76
C GLU A 5 10.40 -0.92 35.17
N LEU A 6 9.99 0.19 34.55
CA LEU A 6 8.79 0.21 33.70
C LEU A 6 8.75 1.45 32.80
N ILE A 7 9.78 1.69 31.98
CA ILE A 7 9.77 2.84 31.05
C ILE A 7 10.13 2.45 29.60
N ILE A 8 10.75 1.30 29.35
CA ILE A 8 11.32 1.02 28.01
C ILE A 8 10.32 0.35 27.04
N ILE A 9 9.27 -0.31 27.53
CA ILE A 9 8.32 -1.02 26.64
C ILE A 9 7.30 -0.04 26.02
N VAL A 10 6.95 1.05 26.71
CA VAL A 10 5.87 1.97 26.28
C VAL A 10 6.27 2.88 25.12
N SER A 11 7.53 3.32 25.03
CA SER A 11 7.95 4.24 23.95
C SER A 11 7.96 3.58 22.57
N THR A 12 8.33 2.30 22.48
CA THR A 12 8.42 1.60 21.19
C THR A 12 7.03 1.35 20.57
N THR A 13 6.03 1.04 21.39
CA THR A 13 4.66 0.76 20.90
C THR A 13 3.94 2.02 20.44
N ILE A 14 4.21 3.17 21.08
CA ILE A 14 3.60 4.46 20.72
C ILE A 14 4.15 4.99 19.39
N ASP A 15 5.45 4.83 19.13
CA ASP A 15 6.07 5.31 17.88
C ASP A 15 5.65 4.48 16.64
N LEU A 16 5.49 3.16 16.81
CA LEU A 16 5.00 2.28 15.73
C LEU A 16 3.57 2.64 15.33
N THR A 17 2.69 2.78 16.32
CA THR A 17 1.27 3.09 16.09
C THR A 17 1.02 4.47 15.47
N GLU A 18 1.79 5.50 15.80
CA GLU A 18 1.64 6.83 15.19
C GLU A 18 2.16 6.88 13.75
N LYS A 19 3.23 6.13 13.45
CA LYS A 19 3.79 6.03 12.11
C LYS A 19 2.86 5.29 11.15
N GLU A 20 2.27 4.19 11.62
CA GLU A 20 1.19 3.45 10.95
C GLU A 20 -0.02 4.36 10.65
N ARG A 21 -0.40 5.22 11.60
CA ARG A 21 -1.50 6.21 11.46
C ARG A 21 -1.31 7.19 10.30
N ARG A 22 -0.07 7.63 10.04
CA ARG A 22 0.24 8.64 9.02
C ARG A 22 0.19 8.09 7.60
N ILE A 23 0.47 6.80 7.43
CA ILE A 23 0.43 6.16 6.11
C ILE A 23 -1.01 5.82 5.73
N ASP A 24 -1.80 5.30 6.68
CA ASP A 24 -3.24 5.07 6.52
C ASP A 24 -4.01 6.36 6.21
N GLU A 25 -3.61 7.47 6.83
CA GLU A 25 -4.22 8.78 6.56
C GLU A 25 -3.87 9.31 5.16
N ALA A 26 -2.71 8.93 4.61
CA ALA A 26 -2.26 9.39 3.29
C ALA A 26 -2.85 8.57 2.14
N TYR A 27 -2.97 7.25 2.32
CA TYR A 27 -3.48 6.33 1.31
C TYR A 27 -4.54 5.43 1.95
N ALA A 28 -5.78 5.51 1.49
CA ALA A 28 -6.83 4.60 1.92
C ALA A 28 -6.60 3.20 1.29
N LEU A 29 -5.67 2.41 1.84
CA LEU A 29 -5.13 1.19 1.20
C LEU A 29 -6.08 0.00 1.20
N ASP A 30 -7.17 0.07 1.95
CA ASP A 30 -8.25 -0.92 1.95
C ASP A 30 -9.13 -0.86 0.68
N ASN A 31 -8.80 0.00 -0.29
CA ASN A 31 -9.51 0.08 -1.57
C ASN A 31 -8.54 0.25 -2.77
N PRO A 32 -8.99 -0.11 -3.99
CA PRO A 32 -8.16 -0.05 -5.19
C PRO A 32 -7.62 1.34 -5.52
N GLU A 33 -8.39 2.39 -5.22
CA GLU A 33 -8.04 3.79 -5.49
C GLU A 33 -6.85 4.24 -4.63
N GLY A 34 -6.84 3.90 -3.34
CA GLY A 34 -5.70 4.19 -2.46
C GLY A 34 -4.44 3.45 -2.88
N VAL A 35 -4.56 2.17 -3.26
CA VAL A 35 -3.42 1.39 -3.79
C VAL A 35 -2.91 1.99 -5.10
N ARG A 36 -3.80 2.45 -5.98
CA ARG A 36 -3.40 3.14 -7.22
C ARG A 36 -2.61 4.41 -6.91
N LEU A 37 -3.08 5.21 -5.96
CA LEU A 37 -2.39 6.43 -5.55
C LEU A 37 -0.99 6.11 -5.03
N LEU A 38 -0.88 5.12 -4.14
CA LEU A 38 0.41 4.67 -3.61
C LEU A 38 1.38 4.22 -4.72
N LEU A 39 0.90 3.41 -5.67
CA LEU A 39 1.70 2.97 -6.82
C LEU A 39 2.09 4.11 -7.75
N SER A 40 1.25 5.14 -7.88
CA SER A 40 1.56 6.32 -8.69
C SER A 40 2.66 7.17 -8.06
N ASP A 41 2.74 7.17 -6.72
CA ASP A 41 3.78 7.88 -5.96
C ASP A 41 5.06 7.04 -5.76
N TYR A 42 5.15 5.84 -6.36
CA TYR A 42 6.23 4.89 -6.14
C TYR A 42 7.63 5.51 -6.34
N HIS A 43 7.85 6.24 -7.42
CA HIS A 43 9.14 6.88 -7.68
C HIS A 43 9.50 7.96 -6.64
N ALA A 44 8.52 8.72 -6.16
CA ALA A 44 8.72 9.70 -5.10
C ALA A 44 9.05 9.03 -3.77
N LEU A 45 8.38 7.92 -3.45
CA LEU A 45 8.66 7.11 -2.26
C LEU A 45 10.05 6.48 -2.32
N VAL A 46 10.47 5.94 -3.46
CA VAL A 46 11.81 5.38 -3.64
C VAL A 46 12.88 6.45 -3.40
N LYS A 47 12.69 7.67 -3.91
CA LYS A 47 13.59 8.79 -3.63
C LYS A 47 13.66 9.08 -2.12
N ARG A 48 12.51 9.16 -1.44
CA ARG A 48 12.45 9.38 0.01
C ARG A 48 13.16 8.27 0.79
N GLN A 49 12.99 7.02 0.38
CA GLN A 49 13.70 5.88 0.94
C GLN A 49 15.22 6.04 0.82
N TYR A 50 15.74 6.47 -0.34
CA TYR A 50 17.17 6.74 -0.50
C TYR A 50 17.66 7.90 0.37
N ASP A 51 16.80 8.87 0.64
CA ASP A 51 17.06 9.98 1.57
C ASP A 51 16.95 9.57 3.06
N GLY A 52 16.67 8.29 3.35
CA GLY A 52 16.60 7.74 4.70
C GLY A 52 15.25 7.89 5.39
N ASP A 53 14.19 8.23 4.66
CA ASP A 53 12.84 8.35 5.20
C ASP A 53 12.29 6.97 5.60
N THR A 54 12.24 6.72 6.91
CA THR A 54 11.77 5.46 7.47
C THR A 54 10.29 5.17 7.14
N ASP A 55 9.45 6.20 6.93
CA ASP A 55 8.05 5.99 6.54
C ASP A 55 7.98 5.43 5.12
N ALA A 56 8.75 6.03 4.21
CA ALA A 56 8.84 5.58 2.83
C ALA A 56 9.42 4.16 2.72
N ILE A 57 10.42 3.83 3.55
CA ILE A 57 11.00 2.48 3.61
C ILE A 57 9.94 1.45 4.01
N VAL A 58 9.18 1.72 5.08
CA VAL A 58 8.17 0.78 5.58
C VAL A 58 7.07 0.58 4.56
N ILE A 59 6.48 1.65 4.01
CA ILE A 59 5.37 1.48 3.06
C ILE A 59 5.78 0.81 1.75
N ILE A 60 7.03 1.02 1.28
CA ILE A 60 7.55 0.28 0.13
C ILE A 60 7.70 -1.21 0.46
N ALA A 61 8.20 -1.55 1.65
CA ALA A 61 8.33 -2.94 2.09
C ALA A 61 6.96 -3.62 2.19
N ASP A 62 5.97 -2.94 2.77
CA ASP A 62 4.62 -3.47 2.92
C ASP A 62 3.90 -3.61 1.57
N LEU A 63 4.06 -2.64 0.67
CA LEU A 63 3.58 -2.75 -0.71
C LEU A 63 4.20 -3.95 -1.44
N SER A 64 5.50 -4.18 -1.27
CA SER A 64 6.19 -5.33 -1.87
C SER A 64 5.60 -6.64 -1.34
N ASN A 65 5.42 -6.76 -0.03
CA ASN A 65 4.85 -7.94 0.61
C ASN A 65 3.38 -8.15 0.17
N ALA A 66 2.58 -7.08 0.09
CA ALA A 66 1.21 -7.15 -0.40
C ALA A 66 1.13 -7.64 -1.86
N ILE A 67 2.03 -7.20 -2.74
CA ILE A 67 2.12 -7.66 -4.13
C ILE A 67 2.48 -9.16 -4.20
N GLU A 68 3.34 -9.64 -3.31
CA GLU A 68 3.71 -11.05 -3.23
C GLU A 68 2.54 -11.93 -2.77
N LEU A 69 1.79 -11.48 -1.76
CA LEU A 69 0.64 -12.19 -1.20
C LEU A 69 -0.63 -12.10 -2.05
N ALA A 70 -0.75 -11.08 -2.91
CA ALA A 70 -1.94 -10.83 -3.74
C ALA A 70 -2.22 -11.90 -4.82
N ASN A 71 -1.38 -12.94 -4.93
CA ASN A 71 -1.55 -14.06 -5.89
C ASN A 71 -1.80 -13.56 -7.32
N LEU A 72 -0.92 -12.66 -7.79
CA LEU A 72 -0.99 -12.05 -9.11
C LEU A 72 -0.45 -13.00 -10.18
N THR A 73 -1.13 -13.05 -11.33
CA THR A 73 -0.60 -13.75 -12.50
C THR A 73 0.63 -13.01 -13.05
N SER A 74 1.48 -13.71 -13.82
CA SER A 74 2.64 -13.07 -14.46
C SER A 74 2.22 -11.87 -15.33
N ARG A 75 1.07 -11.97 -16.02
CA ARG A 75 0.53 -10.87 -16.85
C ARG A 75 0.08 -9.67 -16.02
N GLN A 76 -0.54 -9.91 -14.87
CA GLN A 76 -0.92 -8.86 -13.92
C GLN A 76 0.32 -8.13 -13.39
N LYS A 77 1.35 -8.87 -12.96
CA LYS A 77 2.65 -8.32 -12.52
C LYS A 77 3.31 -7.48 -13.61
N SER A 78 3.35 -7.98 -14.85
CA SER A 78 3.91 -7.23 -15.98
C SER A 78 3.15 -5.94 -16.26
N ALA A 79 1.83 -5.95 -16.19
CA ALA A 79 1.00 -4.77 -16.46
C ALA A 79 1.27 -3.64 -15.44
N ILE A 80 1.29 -3.96 -14.13
CA ILE A 80 1.61 -2.96 -13.11
C ILE A 80 3.05 -2.45 -13.20
N ASN A 81 4.01 -3.34 -13.48
CA ASN A 81 5.42 -2.96 -13.63
C ASN A 81 5.61 -1.98 -14.79
N CYS A 82 4.98 -2.24 -15.94
CA CYS A 82 5.09 -1.33 -17.08
C CYS A 82 4.47 0.04 -16.77
N VAL A 83 3.28 0.07 -16.16
CA VAL A 83 2.56 1.34 -15.96
C VAL A 83 3.12 2.18 -14.81
N PHE A 84 3.43 1.58 -13.66
CA PHE A 84 3.77 2.33 -12.46
C PHE A 84 5.28 2.41 -12.18
N ILE A 85 6.08 1.50 -12.76
CA ILE A 85 7.54 1.46 -12.50
C ILE A 85 8.33 1.93 -13.73
N LYS A 86 7.81 1.72 -14.93
CA LYS A 86 8.42 2.20 -16.19
C LYS A 86 7.74 3.45 -16.75
N ASP A 87 6.70 3.96 -16.08
CA ASP A 87 5.88 5.09 -16.54
C ASP A 87 5.31 4.93 -17.97
N TRP A 88 5.03 3.70 -18.39
CA TRP A 88 4.42 3.48 -19.69
C TRP A 88 2.92 3.73 -19.64
N THR A 89 2.41 4.36 -20.69
CA THR A 89 0.96 4.43 -20.92
C THR A 89 0.36 3.03 -21.09
N GLN A 90 -0.92 2.85 -20.79
CA GLN A 90 -1.60 1.57 -21.04
C GLN A 90 -1.51 1.12 -22.51
N GLY A 91 -1.45 2.07 -23.46
CA GLY A 91 -1.26 1.79 -24.88
C GLY A 91 0.14 1.25 -25.20
N GLN A 92 1.20 1.82 -24.61
CA GLN A 92 2.57 1.29 -24.72
C GLN A 92 2.67 -0.10 -24.10
N THR A 93 2.11 -0.27 -22.90
CA THR A 93 2.06 -1.55 -22.19
C THR A 93 1.30 -2.62 -23.00
N GLY A 94 0.19 -2.27 -23.63
CA GLY A 94 -0.56 -3.19 -24.48
C GLY A 94 0.27 -3.69 -25.67
N ARG A 95 0.97 -2.76 -26.33
CA ARG A 95 1.90 -3.09 -27.43
C ARG A 95 3.03 -4.01 -26.98
N GLU A 96 3.68 -3.72 -25.85
CA GLU A 96 4.73 -4.57 -25.30
C GLU A 96 4.21 -5.98 -24.99
N LEU A 97 3.07 -6.07 -24.31
CA LEU A 97 2.55 -7.34 -23.82
C LEU A 97 1.79 -8.13 -24.90
N GLY A 98 1.58 -7.57 -26.09
CA GLY A 98 0.81 -8.19 -27.16
C GLY A 98 -0.67 -8.32 -26.84
N ILE A 99 -1.25 -7.36 -26.11
CA ILE A 99 -2.66 -7.35 -25.70
C ILE A 99 -3.29 -5.97 -25.95
N SER A 100 -4.62 -5.89 -25.93
CA SER A 100 -5.31 -4.60 -26.10
C SER A 100 -5.06 -3.67 -24.91
N GLN A 101 -5.13 -2.35 -25.15
CA GLN A 101 -5.11 -1.35 -24.08
C GLN A 101 -6.20 -1.62 -23.02
N GLN A 102 -7.38 -2.05 -23.45
CA GLN A 102 -8.48 -2.40 -22.54
C GLN A 102 -8.12 -3.61 -21.65
N ALA A 103 -7.45 -4.63 -22.20
CA ALA A 103 -7.00 -5.77 -21.41
C ALA A 103 -5.96 -5.35 -20.35
N VAL A 104 -5.06 -4.41 -20.67
CA VAL A 104 -4.15 -3.80 -19.68
C VAL A 104 -4.94 -3.12 -18.57
N GLY A 105 -5.94 -2.30 -18.92
CA GLY A 105 -6.81 -1.64 -17.95
C GLY A 105 -7.49 -2.64 -17.00
N ASN A 106 -8.03 -3.74 -17.54
CA ASN A 106 -8.65 -4.81 -16.75
C ASN A 106 -7.64 -5.49 -15.82
N TYR A 107 -6.43 -5.80 -16.31
CA TYR A 107 -5.37 -6.38 -15.47
C TYR A 107 -4.96 -5.47 -14.34
N ILE A 108 -4.83 -4.16 -14.59
CA ILE A 108 -4.52 -3.18 -13.55
C ILE A 108 -5.64 -3.14 -12.53
N ALA A 109 -6.91 -3.01 -12.95
CA ALA A 109 -8.05 -2.95 -12.05
C ALA A 109 -8.12 -4.18 -11.13
N THR A 110 -8.03 -5.39 -11.69
CA THR A 110 -8.02 -6.63 -10.90
C THR A 110 -6.81 -6.71 -9.96
N THR A 111 -5.64 -6.24 -10.40
CA THR A 111 -4.43 -6.25 -9.57
C THR A 111 -4.58 -5.31 -8.38
N LEU A 112 -5.09 -4.10 -8.59
CA LEU A 112 -5.33 -3.12 -7.52
C LEU A 112 -6.32 -3.68 -6.48
N SER A 113 -7.41 -4.30 -6.91
CA SER A 113 -8.37 -4.94 -6.00
C SER A 113 -7.75 -6.06 -5.18
N LYS A 114 -6.88 -6.89 -5.78
CA LYS A 114 -6.21 -7.98 -5.07
C LYS A 114 -5.21 -7.47 -4.03
N ILE A 115 -4.45 -6.42 -4.35
CA ILE A 115 -3.51 -5.80 -3.40
C ILE A 115 -4.30 -5.13 -2.26
N ALA A 116 -5.36 -4.40 -2.58
CA ALA A 116 -6.22 -3.77 -1.58
C ALA A 116 -6.83 -4.80 -0.61
N ALA A 117 -7.22 -5.98 -1.11
CA ALA A 117 -7.74 -7.06 -0.27
C ALA A 117 -6.70 -7.59 0.74
N VAL A 118 -5.39 -7.52 0.42
CA VAL A 118 -4.33 -7.88 1.38
C VAL A 118 -4.21 -6.82 2.48
N PHE A 119 -4.18 -5.54 2.12
CA PHE A 119 -4.18 -4.46 3.11
C PHE A 119 -5.44 -4.45 3.98
N GLU A 120 -6.62 -4.71 3.38
CA GLU A 120 -7.87 -4.85 4.11
C GLU A 120 -7.82 -6.05 5.09
N TYR A 121 -7.20 -7.16 4.68
CA TYR A 121 -7.00 -8.32 5.55
C TYR A 121 -6.10 -7.95 6.74
N TRP A 122 -4.95 -7.32 6.51
CA TRP A 122 -4.05 -6.84 7.57
C TRP A 122 -4.75 -5.88 8.52
N ALA A 123 -5.54 -4.94 7.99
CA ALA A 123 -6.32 -3.99 8.78
C ALA A 123 -7.35 -4.66 9.70
N LYS A 124 -7.95 -5.78 9.26
CA LYS A 124 -8.89 -6.55 10.07
C LYS A 124 -8.22 -7.40 11.16
N HIS A 125 -6.92 -7.68 11.04
CA HIS A 125 -6.18 -8.55 11.95
C HIS A 125 -5.21 -7.77 12.87
N ASP A 126 -5.40 -6.46 12.98
CA ASP A 126 -4.62 -5.56 13.86
C ASP A 126 -3.11 -5.53 13.53
N GLU A 127 -2.77 -5.71 12.25
CA GLU A 127 -1.37 -5.67 11.76
C GLU A 127 -0.92 -4.25 11.41
N GLY A 128 -1.49 -3.22 12.04
CA GLY A 128 -1.06 -1.82 11.88
C GLY A 128 -1.72 -1.04 10.74
N TYR A 129 -2.85 -1.50 10.20
CA TYR A 129 -3.62 -0.80 9.15
C TYR A 129 -5.06 -0.53 9.59
N ARG A 130 -5.68 0.56 9.11
CA ARG A 130 -7.05 0.95 9.43
C ARG A 130 -7.96 0.92 8.20
N LEU A 131 -9.17 0.41 8.39
CA LEU A 131 -10.22 0.49 7.37
C LEU A 131 -10.67 1.94 7.18
N SER A 132 -10.66 2.43 5.94
CA SER A 132 -11.08 3.78 5.58
C SER A 132 -12.60 3.96 5.65
N TYR A 133 -13.36 2.85 5.53
CA TYR A 133 -14.83 2.85 5.65
C TYR A 133 -15.35 3.05 7.10
N GLY A 134 -14.48 3.20 8.09
CA GLY A 134 -14.85 3.51 9.49
C GLY A 134 -14.99 4.99 9.84
N LYS A 135 -14.75 5.92 8.91
CA LYS A 135 -14.92 7.38 9.12
C LYS A 135 -16.34 7.89 8.79
N GLY A 136 -17.36 7.04 8.92
CA GLY A 136 -18.77 7.40 8.72
C GLY A 136 -19.62 7.10 9.95
N ASN A 137 -20.13 8.16 10.59
CA ASN A 137 -21.16 8.19 11.63
C ASN A 137 -20.83 7.65 13.03
N LEU A 138 -20.12 8.48 13.83
CA LEU A 138 -20.41 8.63 15.26
C LEU A 138 -20.86 10.07 15.52
N GLY A 139 -21.95 10.46 14.86
CA GLY A 139 -22.59 11.76 15.00
C GLY A 139 -24.10 11.60 14.90
N ASN A 140 -24.73 11.73 16.07
CA ASN A 140 -26.17 11.75 16.34
C ASN A 140 -26.84 10.38 16.42
N ASP A 141 -26.92 9.85 17.64
CA ASP A 141 -28.16 9.38 18.27
C ASP A 141 -28.11 9.76 19.76
#